data_AF-A0AAW9K8F3-F1
#
_entry.id   AF-A0AAW9K8F3-F1
#
_cell.length_a   1.000
_cell.length_b   1.000
_cell.length_c   1.000
_cell.angle_alpha   90.00
_cell.angle_beta   90.00
_cell.angle_gamma   90.00
#
_symmetry.space_group_name_H-M   'P 1'
#
loop_
_entity.id
_entity.type
_entity.pdbx_description
1 polymer ?
#
loop_
_entity_poly.entity_id
_entity_poly.type
_entity_poly.pdbx_seq_one_letter_code
_entity_poly.pdbx_strand_id
1 'polypeptide(L)' 'MKYKFCPLCGKGLEEKYSWDEGGVPYCAHDDVMFFDTPKPCIMVAIAKEDEILLLKQSYIFENSKVLLSVYV' A
#
# COMPACT_ATOMS: atom_id res chain seq x y z
N MET A 1 2.64 -3.59 4.44
CA MET A 1 2.01 -4.78 3.83
C MET A 1 2.21 -5.94 4.79
N LYS A 2 1.16 -6.63 5.25
CA LYS A 2 1.32 -7.67 6.29
C LYS A 2 1.84 -8.98 5.67
N TYR A 3 3.15 -9.22 5.74
CA TYR A 3 3.78 -10.44 5.24
C TYR A 3 3.69 -11.57 6.28
N LYS A 4 3.18 -12.72 5.87
CA LYS A 4 3.23 -13.98 6.67
C LYS A 4 4.32 -14.93 6.19
N PHE A 5 4.72 -14.79 4.93
CA PHE A 5 5.72 -15.62 4.26
C PHE A 5 6.70 -14.72 3.52
N CYS A 6 7.94 -15.16 3.41
CA CYS A 6 8.99 -14.46 2.69
C CYS A 6 8.64 -14.40 1.19
N PRO A 7 8.54 -13.22 0.58
CA PRO A 7 8.32 -13.10 -0.86
C PRO A 7 9.50 -13.60 -1.72
N LEU A 8 10.68 -13.83 -1.13
CA LEU A 8 11.86 -14.33 -1.85
C LEU A 8 11.89 -15.88 -1.86
N CYS A 9 11.71 -16.53 -0.71
CA CYS A 9 11.83 -18.00 -0.58
C CYS A 9 10.53 -18.74 -0.22
N GLY A 10 9.44 -18.03 0.10
CA GLY A 10 8.13 -18.62 0.46
C GLY A 10 8.05 -19.20 1.87
N LYS A 11 9.13 -19.20 2.66
CA LYS A 11 9.12 -19.71 4.05
C LYS A 11 8.35 -18.79 4.99
N GLY A 12 7.83 -19.34 6.09
CA GLY A 12 7.18 -18.54 7.14
C GLY A 12 8.14 -17.50 7.72
N LEU A 13 7.61 -16.31 8.00
CA LEU A 13 8.36 -15.25 8.67
C LEU A 13 8.22 -15.38 10.19
N GLU A 14 9.29 -15.04 10.90
CA GLU A 14 9.29 -14.89 12.36
C GLU A 14 9.28 -13.40 12.73
N GLU A 15 8.90 -13.08 13.97
CA GLU A 15 8.98 -11.71 14.47
C GLU A 15 10.38 -11.45 15.03
N LYS A 16 11.04 -10.38 14.57
CA LYS A 16 12.35 -9.94 15.07
C LYS A 16 12.27 -8.48 15.48
N TYR A 17 12.83 -8.13 16.63
CA TYR A 17 12.75 -6.76 17.14
C TYR A 17 13.78 -5.87 16.45
N SER A 18 13.32 -4.74 15.89
CA SER A 18 14.13 -3.74 15.20
C SER A 18 13.95 -2.39 15.87
N TRP A 19 14.68 -2.16 16.97
CA TRP A 19 14.77 -0.87 17.67
C TRP A 19 13.42 -0.14 17.82
N ASP A 20 13.28 1.01 17.15
CA ASP A 20 12.12 1.90 17.18
C ASP A 20 10.93 1.41 16.35
N GLU A 21 11.14 0.51 15.39
CA GLU A 21 10.09 -0.13 14.59
C GLU A 21 9.37 -1.26 15.35
N GLY A 22 9.95 -1.74 16.45
CA GLY A 22 9.38 -2.84 17.23
C GLY A 22 9.50 -4.21 16.54
N GLY A 23 8.50 -5.07 16.71
CA GLY A 23 8.47 -6.41 16.12
C GLY A 23 8.18 -6.37 14.62
N VAL A 24 9.14 -6.78 13.80
CA VAL A 24 9.03 -6.79 12.33
C VAL A 24 9.11 -8.22 11.76
N PRO A 25 8.34 -8.54 10.70
CA PRO A 25 8.47 -9.82 10.00
C PRO A 25 9.88 -10.00 9.42
N TYR A 26 10.51 -11.13 9.72
CA TYR A 26 11.89 -11.43 9.37
C TYR A 26 12.01 -12.84 8.79
N CYS A 27 12.82 -12.99 7.74
CA CYS A 27 13.15 -14.28 7.15
C CYS A 27 14.53 -14.74 7.63
N ALA A 28 14.59 -15.78 8.44
CA ALA A 28 15.85 -16.37 8.89
C ALA A 28 16.68 -17.03 7.76
N HIS A 29 16.05 -17.39 6.64
CA HIS A 29 16.74 -18.02 5.51
C HIS A 29 17.45 -16.99 4.61
N ASP A 30 16.76 -15.91 4.26
CA ASP A 30 17.27 -14.87 3.36
C ASP A 30 17.88 -13.67 4.12
N ASP A 31 17.89 -13.72 5.46
CA ASP A 31 18.39 -12.69 6.38
C ASP A 31 17.88 -11.28 6.06
N VAL A 32 16.56 -11.14 5.90
CA VAL A 32 15.91 -9.89 5.50
C VAL A 32 14.68 -9.60 6.36
N MET A 33 14.49 -8.33 6.72
CA MET A 33 13.32 -7.81 7.42
C MET A 33 12.34 -7.16 6.43
N PHE A 34 11.04 -7.36 6.66
CA PHE A 34 9.97 -6.83 5.82
C PHE A 34 9.16 -5.78 6.59
N PHE A 35 9.54 -4.53 6.41
CA PHE A 35 8.88 -3.40 7.06
C PHE A 35 7.55 -3.04 6.39
N ASP A 36 6.65 -2.43 7.18
CA ASP A 36 5.42 -1.87 6.66
C ASP A 36 5.73 -0.59 5.87
N THR A 37 5.73 -0.70 4.54
CA THR A 37 5.92 0.46 3.66
C THR A 37 4.59 1.12 3.32
N PRO A 38 4.51 2.47 3.39
CA PRO A 38 3.36 3.19 2.85
C PRO A 38 3.31 2.99 1.33
N LYS A 39 2.10 3.08 0.77
CA LYS A 39 1.90 3.09 -0.69
C LYS A 39 1.56 4.52 -1.12
N PRO A 40 2.53 5.26 -1.69
CA PRO A 40 2.27 6.60 -2.19
C PRO A 40 1.14 6.57 -3.21
N CYS A 41 0.20 7.50 -3.07
CA CYS A 41 -0.94 7.65 -3.97
C CYS A 41 -1.06 9.12 -4.32
N ILE A 42 -1.21 9.40 -5.61
CA ILE A 42 -1.48 10.72 -6.14
C ILE A 42 -2.99 10.84 -6.32
N MET A 43 -3.55 11.97 -5.90
CA MET A 43 -4.93 12.35 -6.19
C MET A 43 -4.91 13.72 -6.86
N VAL A 44 -5.57 13.83 -8.02
CA VAL A 44 -5.59 15.06 -8.82
C VAL A 44 -7.00 15.45 -9.20
N ALA A 45 -7.28 16.76 -9.09
CA ALA A 45 -8.43 17.37 -9.72
C ALA A 45 -8.03 17.88 -11.11
N ILE A 46 -8.70 17.37 -12.14
CA ILE A 46 -8.50 17.82 -13.51
C ILE A 46 -9.59 18.85 -13.80
N ALA A 47 -9.18 20.11 -13.91
CA ALA A 47 -10.07 21.24 -14.16
C ALA A 47 -10.01 21.69 -15.63
N LYS A 48 -11.15 22.09 -16.18
CA LYS A 48 -11.27 22.74 -17.48
C LYS A 48 -12.32 23.84 -17.38
N GLU A 49 -11.89 25.10 -17.47
CA GLU A 49 -12.76 26.27 -17.25
C GLU A 49 -13.48 26.15 -15.89
N ASP A 50 -14.82 26.13 -15.87
CA ASP A 50 -15.65 26.00 -14.67
C ASP A 50 -16.04 24.54 -14.35
N GLU A 51 -15.46 23.56 -15.06
CA GLU A 51 -15.74 22.13 -14.88
C GLU A 51 -14.57 21.37 -14.23
N ILE A 52 -14.91 20.29 -13.52
CA ILE A 52 -13.94 19.33 -12.95
C ILE A 52 -14.32 17.91 -13.38
N LEU A 53 -13.33 17.12 -13.82
CA LEU A 53 -13.51 15.71 -14.13
C LEU A 53 -13.69 14.88 -12.85
N LEU A 54 -14.76 14.09 -12.80
CA LEU A 54 -15.01 13.11 -11.75
C LEU A 54 -15.22 11.72 -12.35
N LEU A 55 -14.73 10.69 -11.67
CA LEU A 55 -14.86 9.29 -12.06
C LEU A 55 -15.93 8.57 -11.22
N LYS A 56 -16.67 7.63 -11.84
CA LYS A 56 -17.55 6.69 -11.13
C LYS A 56 -16.82 5.37 -10.93
N GLN A 57 -16.59 5.00 -9.68
CA GLN A 57 -15.94 3.74 -9.30
C GLN A 57 -16.90 2.88 -8.47
N SER A 58 -17.91 2.30 -9.14
CA SER A 58 -19.02 1.58 -8.48
C SER A 58 -18.56 0.38 -7.62
N TYR A 59 -17.37 -0.15 -7.86
CA TYR A 59 -16.81 -1.26 -7.09
C TYR A 59 -16.17 -0.83 -5.76
N ILE A 60 -15.94 0.48 -5.56
CA ILE A 60 -15.41 1.06 -4.31
C ILE A 60 -16.50 1.88 -3.61
N PHE A 61 -17.11 2.82 -4.34
CA PHE A 61 -18.15 3.69 -3.84
C PHE A 61 -19.35 3.68 -4.79
N GLU A 62 -20.43 3.02 -4.38
CA GLU A 62 -21.62 2.85 -5.21
C GLU A 62 -22.27 4.18 -5.60
N ASN A 63 -22.33 5.12 -4.65
CA ASN A 63 -23.10 6.36 -4.75
C ASN A 63 -22.22 7.63 -4.70
N SER A 64 -20.99 7.54 -5.19
CA SER A 64 -20.07 8.69 -5.20
C SER A 64 -19.33 8.83 -6.53
N LYS A 65 -19.02 10.08 -6.88
CA LYS A 65 -18.07 10.43 -7.93
C LYS A 65 -16.81 10.97 -7.27
N VAL A 66 -15.64 10.54 -7.72
CA VAL A 66 -14.36 10.82 -7.06
C VAL A 66 -13.36 11.48 -8.01
N LEU A 67 -12.36 12.14 -7.44
CA LEU A 67 -11.19 12.63 -8.20
C LEU A 67 -10.36 11.46 -8.75
N LEU A 68 -9.58 11.72 -9.79
CA LEU A 68 -8.64 10.74 -10.30
C LEU A 68 -7.56 10.47 -9.24
N SER A 69 -7.37 9.20 -8.89
CA SER A 69 -6.35 8.75 -7.96
C SER A 69 -5.62 7.52 -8.49
N VAL A 70 -4.31 7.44 -8.25
CA VAL A 70 -3.45 6.34 -8.72
C VAL A 70 -2.25 6.17 -7.80
N TYR A 71 -1.79 4.92 -7.65
CA TYR A 71 -0.49 4.65 -7.02
C TYR A 71 0.64 5.19 -7.89
N VAL A 72 1.72 5.65 -7.25
CA VAL A 72 2.95 6.05 -7.94
C VAL A 72 3.70 4.82 -8.45
#